data_AF-A0A9P6MKJ8-F1
#
_entry.id   AF-A0A9P6MKJ8-F1
#
_cell.length_a   1.000
_cell.length_b   1.000
_cell.length_c   1.000
_cell.angle_alpha   90.00
_cell.angle_beta   90.00
_cell.angle_gamma   90.00
#
_symmetry.space_group_name_H-M   'P 1'
#
loop_
_entity.id
_entity.type
_entity.pdbx_description
1 polymer ?
#
loop_
_entity_poly.entity_id
_entity_poly.type
_entity_poly.pdbx_seq_one_letter_code
_entity_poly.pdbx_strand_id
1 'polypeptide(L)'
;MTDLANINKKILAEGEQLPAVMLKDGSRVQTGTVATMLHNVTLYNEGARGDIEKELELSVPTLVKVGLFDLFSPEEWIAGTNPGRRFVGTKALEFFAQQEQP
;
A
#
# COMPACT_ATOMS: atom_id res chain seq x y z
N MET A 1 1.70 -17.52 5.36
CA MET A 1 1.74 -16.08 5.66
C MET A 1 2.17 -15.38 4.39
N THR A 2 1.31 -14.56 3.80
CA THR A 2 1.63 -13.79 2.59
C THR A 2 2.33 -12.51 3.02
N ASP A 3 3.56 -12.29 2.56
CA ASP A 3 4.31 -11.06 2.84
C ASP A 3 4.20 -10.07 1.67
N LEU A 4 4.48 -8.79 1.95
CA LEU A 4 4.43 -7.72 0.95
C LEU A 4 5.37 -7.98 -0.24
N ALA A 5 6.49 -8.66 -0.01
CA ALA A 5 7.45 -8.99 -1.05
C ALA A 5 6.86 -9.96 -2.10
N ASN A 6 6.06 -10.94 -1.66
CA ASN A 6 5.36 -11.86 -2.55
C ASN A 6 4.18 -11.19 -3.26
N ILE A 7 3.47 -10.27 -2.59
CA ILE A 7 2.40 -9.47 -3.21
C ILE A 7 2.97 -8.65 -4.38
N ASN A 8 4.12 -8.02 -4.18
CA ASN A 8 4.77 -7.19 -5.19
C ASN A 8 5.23 -7.97 -6.44
N LYS A 9 5.29 -9.31 -6.41
CA LYS A 9 5.62 -10.10 -7.60
C LYS A 9 4.50 -10.14 -8.63
N LYS A 10 3.28 -9.73 -8.29
CA LYS A 10 2.12 -9.70 -9.22
C LYS A 10 2.34 -8.84 -10.46
N ILE A 11 3.21 -7.84 -10.36
CA ILE A 11 3.52 -6.92 -11.47
C ILE A 11 4.77 -7.33 -12.27
N LEU A 12 5.46 -8.40 -11.87
CA LEU A 12 6.70 -8.85 -12.51
C LEU A 12 6.42 -9.86 -13.61
N ALA A 13 7.25 -9.84 -14.65
CA ALA A 13 7.38 -10.97 -15.55
C ALA A 13 8.04 -12.16 -14.82
N GLU A 14 7.80 -13.39 -15.30
CA GLU A 14 8.42 -14.58 -14.72
C GLU A 14 9.95 -14.45 -14.71
N GLY A 15 10.56 -14.64 -13.53
CA GLY A 15 12.02 -14.59 -13.35
C GLY A 15 12.59 -13.23 -12.95
N GLU A 16 11.80 -12.17 -12.94
CA GLU A 16 12.25 -10.86 -12.47
C GLU A 16 12.15 -10.70 -10.94
N GLN A 17 13.00 -9.82 -10.39
CA GLN A 17 12.96 -9.41 -8.99
C GLN A 17 12.94 -7.89 -8.90
N LEU A 18 12.13 -7.35 -8.00
CA LEU A 18 12.10 -5.92 -7.73
C LEU A 18 13.30 -5.54 -6.85
N PRO A 19 14.10 -4.53 -7.23
CA PRO A 19 15.19 -4.06 -6.38
C PRO A 19 14.65 -3.54 -5.04
N ALA A 20 15.47 -3.58 -4.00
CA ALA A 20 15.18 -2.94 -2.73
C ALA A 20 15.97 -1.63 -2.61
N VAL A 21 15.33 -0.57 -2.12
CA VAL A 21 15.96 0.71 -1.84
C VAL A 21 16.09 0.92 -0.34
N MET A 22 17.16 1.58 0.08
CA MET A 22 17.35 1.99 1.46
C MET A 22 16.87 3.43 1.63
N LEU A 23 15.95 3.65 2.56
CA LEU A 23 15.44 4.98 2.90
C LEU A 23 16.42 5.70 3.83
N LYS A 24 16.23 7.01 4.00
CA LYS A 24 17.11 7.87 4.85
C LYS A 24 17.13 7.42 6.31
N ASP A 25 16.09 6.74 6.78
CA ASP A 25 15.99 6.15 8.12
C ASP A 25 16.78 4.82 8.28
N GLY A 26 17.48 4.38 7.23
CA GLY A 26 18.29 3.15 7.20
C GLY A 26 17.51 1.89 6.87
N SER A 27 16.19 1.99 6.70
CA SER A 27 15.36 0.84 6.43
C SER A 27 15.30 0.46 4.96
N ARG A 28 14.96 -0.81 4.67
CA ARG A 28 14.82 -1.30 3.29
C ARG A 28 13.35 -1.38 2.89
N VAL A 29 13.05 -0.86 1.70
CA VAL A 29 11.73 -0.97 1.07
C VAL A 29 11.89 -1.58 -0.31
N GLN A 30 11.08 -2.59 -0.63
CA GLN A 30 11.05 -3.17 -1.96
C GLN A 30 10.37 -2.20 -2.93
N THR A 31 11.04 -1.93 -4.06
CA THR A 31 10.43 -1.18 -5.17
C THR A 31 9.20 -1.94 -5.70
N GLY A 32 8.26 -1.24 -6.34
CA GLY A 32 7.03 -1.86 -6.84
C GLY A 32 5.88 -1.99 -5.85
N THR A 33 6.07 -1.65 -4.56
CA THR A 33 4.97 -1.58 -3.58
C THR A 33 3.86 -0.61 -4.02
N VAL A 34 4.23 0.59 -4.47
CA VAL A 34 3.26 1.58 -4.97
C VAL A 34 2.58 1.08 -6.24
N ALA A 35 3.33 0.49 -7.17
CA ALA A 35 2.78 -0.03 -8.43
C ALA A 35 1.79 -1.19 -8.18
N THR A 36 2.12 -2.11 -7.27
CA THR A 36 1.24 -3.22 -6.89
C THR A 36 0.02 -2.74 -6.12
N MET A 37 0.18 -1.74 -5.23
CA MET A 37 -0.96 -1.09 -4.59
C MET A 37 -1.90 -0.45 -5.62
N LEU A 38 -1.38 0.28 -6.62
CA LEU A 38 -2.20 0.85 -7.69
C LEU A 38 -2.94 -0.21 -8.49
N HIS A 39 -2.28 -1.34 -8.80
CA HIS A 39 -2.92 -2.48 -9.44
C HIS A 39 -4.06 -3.05 -8.58
N ASN A 40 -3.82 -3.26 -7.29
CA ASN A 40 -4.83 -3.76 -6.35
C ASN A 40 -5.98 -2.77 -6.14
N VAL A 41 -5.72 -1.45 -6.18
CA VAL A 41 -6.76 -0.42 -6.18
C VAL A 41 -7.66 -0.58 -7.40
N THR A 42 -7.11 -0.84 -8.59
CA THR A 42 -7.90 -1.11 -9.79
C THR A 42 -8.79 -2.35 -9.61
N LEU A 43 -8.23 -3.47 -9.17
CA LEU A 43 -9.00 -4.70 -8.91
C LEU A 43 -10.11 -4.48 -7.88
N TYR A 44 -9.82 -3.72 -6.82
CA TYR A 44 -10.81 -3.36 -5.81
C TYR A 44 -11.93 -2.51 -6.41
N ASN A 45 -11.60 -1.54 -7.26
CA ASN A 45 -12.59 -0.71 -7.96
C ASN A 45 -13.49 -1.53 -8.88
N GLU A 46 -12.98 -2.62 -9.43
CA GLU A 46 -13.71 -3.59 -10.27
C GLU A 46 -14.58 -4.58 -9.46
N GLY A 47 -14.48 -4.55 -8.12
CA GLY A 47 -15.31 -5.35 -7.24
C GLY A 47 -14.60 -6.50 -6.52
N ALA A 48 -13.29 -6.69 -6.71
CA ALA A 48 -12.53 -7.68 -5.96
C ALA A 48 -12.47 -7.33 -4.46
N ARG A 49 -12.63 -8.32 -3.58
CA ARG A 49 -12.69 -8.18 -2.11
C ARG A 49 -11.90 -9.30 -1.43
N GLY A 50 -11.79 -9.26 -0.10
CA GLY A 50 -11.13 -10.30 0.69
C GLY A 50 -9.60 -10.20 0.60
N ASP A 51 -8.99 -10.98 -0.28
CA ASP A 51 -7.53 -11.00 -0.40
C ASP A 51 -6.98 -9.67 -0.89
N ILE A 52 -7.65 -9.00 -1.83
CA ILE A 52 -7.24 -7.66 -2.29
C ILE A 52 -7.29 -6.63 -1.16
N GLU A 53 -8.29 -6.70 -0.28
CA GLU A 53 -8.38 -5.80 0.90
C GLU A 53 -7.22 -6.03 1.86
N LYS A 54 -6.90 -7.29 2.16
CA LYS A 54 -5.74 -7.65 2.99
C LYS A 54 -4.44 -7.16 2.39
N GLU A 55 -4.26 -7.29 1.08
CA GLU A 55 -3.03 -6.85 0.42
C GLU A 55 -2.90 -5.33 0.39
N LEU A 56 -4.00 -4.61 0.17
CA LEU A 56 -4.03 -3.15 0.28
C LEU A 56 -3.69 -2.71 1.70
N GLU A 57 -4.26 -3.35 2.71
CA GLU A 57 -3.95 -3.08 4.12
C GLU A 57 -2.46 -3.36 4.45
N LEU A 58 -1.92 -4.50 4.01
CA LEU A 58 -0.51 -4.86 4.20
C LEU A 58 0.46 -3.86 3.55
N SER A 59 0.03 -3.14 2.52
CA SER A 59 0.85 -2.12 1.87
C SER A 59 0.98 -0.83 2.69
N VAL A 60 -0.02 -0.50 3.53
CA VAL A 60 -0.15 0.80 4.23
C VAL A 60 1.11 1.20 5.01
N PRO A 61 1.71 0.34 5.86
CA PRO A 61 2.91 0.74 6.61
C PRO A 61 4.06 1.18 5.71
N THR A 62 4.20 0.53 4.55
CA THR A 62 5.22 0.89 3.56
C THR A 62 4.87 2.19 2.85
N LEU A 63 3.60 2.42 2.51
CA LEU A 63 3.14 3.67 1.88
C LEU A 63 3.38 4.89 2.78
N VAL A 64 3.07 4.76 4.06
CA VAL A 64 3.36 5.80 5.08
C VAL A 64 4.85 6.08 5.11
N LYS A 65 5.66 5.04 5.21
CA LYS A 65 7.10 5.14 5.34
C LYS A 65 7.82 5.75 4.15
N VAL A 66 7.32 5.52 2.93
CA VAL A 66 7.86 6.16 1.72
C VAL A 66 7.32 7.58 1.50
N GLY A 67 6.49 8.09 2.41
CA GLY A 67 5.96 9.45 2.38
C GLY A 67 4.83 9.65 1.36
N LEU A 68 4.10 8.59 0.99
CA LEU A 68 3.00 8.73 0.03
C LEU A 68 1.91 9.68 0.57
N PHE A 69 1.61 9.58 1.87
CA PHE A 69 0.59 10.40 2.52
C PHE A 69 1.06 11.81 2.86
N ASP A 70 2.35 12.12 2.69
CA ASP A 70 2.87 13.49 2.79
C ASP A 70 2.54 14.31 1.53
N LEU A 71 2.27 13.64 0.40
CA LEU A 71 1.84 14.29 -0.84
C LEU A 71 0.34 14.59 -0.84
N PHE A 72 -0.45 13.66 -0.30
CA PHE A 72 -1.90 13.77 -0.13
C PHE A 72 -2.29 13.00 1.13
N SER A 73 -2.92 13.69 2.08
CA SER A 73 -3.34 13.13 3.36
C SER A 73 -4.32 11.95 3.20
N PRO A 74 -4.43 11.04 4.18
CA PRO A 74 -5.44 9.98 4.17
C PRO A 74 -6.86 10.50 3.95
N GLU A 75 -7.19 11.66 4.52
CA GLU A 75 -8.48 12.34 4.37
C GLU A 75 -8.73 12.76 2.93
N GLU A 76 -7.72 13.30 2.23
CA GLU A 76 -7.81 13.62 0.81
C GLU A 76 -8.01 12.37 -0.06
N TRP A 77 -7.36 11.25 0.31
CA TRP A 77 -7.59 9.96 -0.34
C TRP A 77 -9.03 9.45 -0.15
N ILE A 78 -9.61 9.69 1.02
CA ILE A 78 -10.98 9.33 1.37
C ILE A 78 -12.00 10.23 0.67
N ALA A 79 -11.72 11.53 0.53
CA ALA A 79 -12.70 12.49 0.02
C ALA A 79 -13.17 12.21 -1.43
N GLY A 80 -12.34 11.56 -2.24
CA GLY A 80 -12.64 11.25 -3.64
C GLY A 80 -13.69 10.16 -3.88
N THR A 81 -14.06 9.94 -5.14
CA THR A 81 -15.07 8.93 -5.54
C THR A 81 -14.48 7.54 -5.80
N ASN A 82 -13.15 7.38 -5.72
CA ASN A 82 -12.48 6.11 -5.98
C ASN A 82 -12.56 5.20 -4.74
N PRO A 83 -13.28 4.07 -4.79
CA PRO A 83 -13.52 3.25 -3.60
C PRO A 83 -12.25 2.57 -3.08
N GLY A 84 -11.30 2.20 -3.94
CA GLY A 84 -10.02 1.63 -3.54
C GLY A 84 -9.12 2.65 -2.85
N ARG A 85 -9.05 3.89 -3.35
CA ARG A 85 -8.34 4.97 -2.64
C ARG A 85 -8.96 5.26 -1.28
N ARG A 86 -10.29 5.29 -1.20
CA ARG A 86 -11.01 5.48 0.06
C ARG A 86 -10.68 4.36 1.06
N PHE A 87 -10.63 3.11 0.61
CA PHE A 87 -10.24 1.98 1.44
C PHE A 87 -8.80 2.15 1.97
N VAL A 88 -7.83 2.44 1.09
CA VAL A 88 -6.43 2.65 1.48
C VAL A 88 -6.27 3.82 2.45
N GLY A 89 -6.94 4.95 2.20
CA GLY A 89 -6.94 6.11 3.09
C GLY A 89 -7.54 5.78 4.47
N THR A 90 -8.62 5.00 4.50
CA THR A 90 -9.23 4.55 5.77
C THR A 90 -8.25 3.68 6.57
N LYS A 91 -7.58 2.74 5.91
CA LYS A 91 -6.55 1.90 6.55
C LYS A 91 -5.33 2.67 7.00
N ALA A 92 -4.96 3.75 6.30
CA ALA A 92 -3.91 4.66 6.76
C ALA A 92 -4.31 5.40 8.05
N LEU A 93 -5.54 5.90 8.17
CA LEU A 93 -6.03 6.50 9.41
C LEU A 93 -6.04 5.49 10.57
N GLU A 94 -6.51 4.26 10.34
CA GLU A 94 -6.46 3.18 11.34
C GLU A 94 -5.02 2.90 11.80
N PHE A 95 -4.07 2.87 10.86
CA PHE A 95 -2.66 2.65 11.16
C PHE A 95 -2.05 3.79 11.99
N PHE A 96 -2.34 5.05 11.65
CA PHE A 96 -1.85 6.20 12.45
C PHE A 96 -2.43 6.18 13.87
N ALA A 97 -3.73 5.94 14.01
CA ALA A 97 -4.38 5.86 15.32
C ALA A 97 -3.81 4.74 16.21
N GLN A 98 -3.34 3.64 15.62
CA GLN A 98 -2.68 2.55 16.36
C GLN A 98 -1.27 2.92 16.82
N GLN A 99 -0.57 3.82 16.12
CA GLN A 99 0.76 4.30 16.54
C GLN A 99 0.71 5.36 17.64
N GLU A 100 -0.42 6.05 17.80
CA GLU A 100 -0.62 7.07 18.82
C GLU A 100 -1.08 6.49 20.18
N GLN A 101 -1.26 5.18 20.28
CA GLN A 101 -1.57 4.52 21.55
C GLN A 101 -0.28 4.28 22.37
N PRO A 102 -0.21 4.79 23.62
CA PRO A 102 0.99 4.74 24.47
C PRO A 102 1.34 3.34 24.99
#